data_AF-A0A2J8A693-F1
#
_entry.id   AF-A0A2J8A693-F1
#
_cell.length_a   1.000
_cell.length_b   1.000
_cell.length_c   1.000
_cell.angle_alpha   90.00
_cell.angle_beta   90.00
_cell.angle_gamma   90.00
#
_symmetry.space_group_name_H-M   'P 1'
#
loop_
_entity.id
_entity.type
_entity.pdbx_description
1 polymer ?
#
loop_
_entity_poly.entity_id
_entity_poly.type
_entity_poly.pdbx_seq_one_letter_code
_entity_poly.pdbx_strand_id
1 'polypeptide(L)'
;MSRGLALPALSGNTAKMVATGLAVGINKGHVVTKREEGVRPALTKGRLGKRVKFVREVIRDVAGLAPYEKRIVELLKVGKDKRALKVAKRKLGTHLRGKRKREELAGLMRKGKK
;
A
#
# COMPACT_ATOMS: atom_id res chain seq x y z
N MET A 1 -11.92 37.27 -14.98
CA MET A 1 -10.86 36.30 -15.31
C MET A 1 -10.21 35.81 -14.00
N SER A 2 -10.93 35.12 -13.13
CA SER A 2 -10.96 33.64 -13.05
C SER A 2 -9.57 32.98 -13.13
N ARG A 3 -8.80 33.02 -12.03
CA ARG A 3 -7.85 31.95 -11.71
C ARG A 3 -8.35 31.25 -10.46
N GLY A 4 -9.04 30.13 -10.70
CA GLY A 4 -9.55 29.25 -9.67
C GLY A 4 -8.41 28.66 -8.84
N LEU A 5 -8.51 28.83 -7.52
CA LEU A 5 -7.74 28.06 -6.56
C LEU A 5 -8.27 26.63 -6.60
N ALA A 6 -7.51 25.74 -7.25
CA ALA A 6 -7.72 24.31 -7.17
C ALA A 6 -7.53 23.87 -5.71
N LEU A 7 -8.62 23.50 -5.05
CA LEU A 7 -8.60 22.83 -3.76
C LEU A 7 -7.91 21.46 -3.92
N PRO A 8 -6.80 21.19 -3.22
CA PRO A 8 -6.23 19.85 -3.21
C PRO A 8 -7.12 18.92 -2.38
N ALA A 9 -7.42 17.77 -2.98
CA ALA A 9 -8.33 16.74 -2.48
C ALA A 9 -8.06 16.34 -1.03
N LEU A 10 -9.16 16.26 -0.27
CA LEU A 10 -9.29 15.63 1.03
C LEU A 10 -8.62 14.24 1.04
N SER A 11 -7.51 14.11 1.76
CA SER A 11 -7.07 12.81 2.26
C SER A 11 -6.82 12.90 3.77
N GLY A 12 -7.83 12.47 4.52
CA GLY A 12 -7.67 11.96 5.88
C GLY A 12 -7.21 12.94 6.94
N ASN A 13 -7.86 14.11 7.03
CA ASN A 13 -7.76 14.93 8.23
C ASN A 13 -8.60 14.27 9.34
N THR A 14 -8.03 13.32 10.10
CA THR A 14 -8.56 13.03 11.44
C THR A 14 -8.15 14.20 12.31
N ALA A 15 -8.98 15.25 12.31
CA ALA A 15 -8.91 16.29 13.32
C ALA A 15 -8.73 15.59 14.68
N LYS A 16 -7.60 15.86 15.35
CA LYS A 16 -7.31 15.32 16.68
C LYS A 16 -8.45 15.78 17.57
N MET A 17 -9.46 14.92 17.78
CA MET A 17 -10.64 15.27 18.56
C MET A 17 -10.19 15.75 19.94
N VAL A 18 -10.51 17.01 20.25
CA VAL A 18 -10.23 17.62 21.55
C VAL A 18 -11.06 16.85 22.56
N ALA A 19 -10.42 16.35 23.60
CA ALA A 19 -11.14 15.62 24.62
C ALA A 19 -12.14 16.56 25.31
N THR A 20 -13.36 16.08 25.58
CA THR A 20 -14.47 16.90 26.09
C THR A 20 -14.47 17.05 27.61
N GLY A 21 -13.51 16.45 28.32
CA GLY A 21 -13.47 16.46 29.79
C GLY A 21 -14.42 15.45 30.44
N LEU A 22 -15.23 14.75 29.65
CA LEU A 22 -16.17 13.73 30.13
C LEU A 22 -15.47 12.39 30.40
N ALA A 23 -15.95 11.62 31.38
CA ALA A 23 -15.43 10.30 31.72
C ALA A 23 -15.89 9.18 30.75
N VAL A 24 -16.94 9.43 29.97
CA VAL A 24 -17.55 8.48 29.02
C VAL A 24 -17.87 9.17 27.68
N GLY A 25 -18.02 8.40 26.60
CA GLY A 25 -18.24 8.92 25.24
C GLY A 25 -17.01 8.83 24.32
N ILE A 26 -17.19 9.19 23.04
CA ILE A 26 -16.18 9.03 21.97
C ILE A 26 -14.95 9.93 22.18
N ASN A 27 -15.16 11.16 22.63
CA ASN A 27 -14.10 12.15 22.89
C ASN A 27 -13.79 12.30 24.39
N LYS A 28 -14.04 11.26 25.17
CA LYS A 28 -13.78 11.28 26.60
C LYS A 28 -12.30 11.48 26.92
N GLY A 29 -12.04 11.98 28.12
CA GLY A 29 -10.70 12.19 28.65
C GLY A 29 -10.43 13.64 29.01
N HIS A 30 -9.32 13.86 29.70
CA HIS A 30 -8.92 15.19 30.15
C HIS A 30 -8.51 16.07 28.96
N VAL A 31 -8.97 17.32 28.97
CA VAL A 31 -8.64 18.31 27.94
C VAL A 31 -7.16 18.66 28.06
N VAL A 32 -6.33 18.09 27.18
CA VAL A 32 -4.88 18.33 27.15
C VAL A 32 -4.48 18.93 25.80
N THR A 33 -3.62 19.95 25.82
CA THR A 33 -2.97 20.51 24.63
C THR A 33 -1.89 19.56 24.12
N LYS A 34 -2.22 18.74 23.11
CA LYS A 34 -1.27 17.78 22.54
C LYS A 34 -0.19 18.48 21.72
N ARG A 35 1.07 18.28 22.11
CA ARG A 35 2.25 18.73 21.33
C ARG A 35 2.39 17.90 20.04
N GLU A 36 2.82 18.54 18.97
CA GLU A 36 3.19 17.85 17.74
C GLU A 36 4.63 17.33 17.87
N GLU A 37 4.77 16.03 18.12
CA GLU A 37 6.07 15.36 18.14
C GLU A 37 6.51 14.98 16.73
N GLY A 38 7.81 15.11 16.46
CA GLY A 38 8.41 14.60 15.24
C GLY A 38 8.30 13.07 15.14
N VAL A 39 8.18 12.57 13.91
CA VAL A 39 8.06 11.11 13.68
C VAL A 39 9.36 10.42 14.08
N ARG A 40 9.27 9.46 15.00
CA ARG A 40 10.42 8.68 15.45
C ARG A 40 11.03 7.90 14.28
N PRO A 41 12.38 7.91 14.09
CA PRO A 41 13.02 7.20 12.98
C PRO A 41 12.67 5.70 12.90
N ALA A 42 12.48 5.02 14.04
CA ALA A 42 12.06 3.62 14.08
C ALA A 42 10.73 3.33 13.35
N LEU A 43 9.81 4.30 13.30
CA LEU A 43 8.52 4.18 12.61
C LEU A 43 8.67 4.20 11.08
N THR A 44 9.80 4.69 10.57
CA THR A 44 10.07 4.76 9.12
C THR A 44 10.66 3.47 8.55
N LYS A 45 10.95 2.47 9.40
CA LYS A 45 11.53 1.19 8.99
C LYS A 45 10.60 0.49 7.98
N GLY A 46 11.16 0.09 6.84
CA GLY A 46 10.43 -0.60 5.76
C GLY A 46 9.96 0.31 4.62
N ARG A 47 10.15 1.64 4.73
CA ARG A 47 9.93 2.56 3.60
C ARG A 47 10.92 2.27 2.47
N LEU A 48 10.43 2.21 1.24
CA LEU A 48 11.26 2.01 0.05
C LEU A 48 12.06 3.28 -0.27
N GLY A 49 13.40 3.19 -0.19
CA GLY A 49 14.32 4.24 -0.65
C GLY A 49 14.61 4.15 -2.15
N LYS A 50 15.03 5.28 -2.76
CA LYS A 50 15.31 5.40 -4.21
C LYS A 50 16.35 4.37 -4.68
N ARG A 51 17.49 4.27 -3.98
CA ARG A 51 18.57 3.31 -4.29
C ARG A 51 18.10 1.86 -4.23
N VAL A 52 17.38 1.48 -3.16
CA VAL A 52 16.90 0.10 -2.98
C VAL A 52 15.85 -0.26 -4.03
N LYS A 53 15.00 0.68 -4.43
CA LYS A 53 14.04 0.46 -5.52
C LYS A 53 14.76 0.15 -6.84
N PHE A 54 15.74 0.97 -7.22
CA PHE A 54 16.54 0.76 -8.43
C PHE A 54 17.23 -0.61 -8.45
N VAL A 55 17.92 -0.96 -7.36
CA VAL A 55 18.59 -2.27 -7.23
C VAL A 55 17.60 -3.43 -7.34
N ARG A 56 16.42 -3.33 -6.72
CA ARG A 56 15.37 -4.36 -6.81
C ARG A 56 14.78 -4.51 -8.21
N GLU A 57 14.69 -3.43 -8.98
CA GLU A 57 14.23 -3.47 -10.37
C GLU A 57 15.24 -4.20 -11.25
N VAL A 58 16.53 -3.83 -11.16
CA VAL A 58 17.62 -4.50 -11.91
C VAL A 58 17.68 -6.00 -11.62
N ILE A 59 17.60 -6.41 -10.35
CA ILE A 59 17.64 -7.84 -9.99
C ILE A 59 16.45 -8.61 -10.58
N ARG A 60 15.26 -8.01 -10.64
CA ARG A 60 14.08 -8.67 -11.22
C ARG A 60 14.22 -8.86 -12.72
N ASP A 61 14.83 -7.91 -13.40
CA ASP A 61 15.06 -8.00 -14.84
C ASP A 61 16.09 -9.09 -15.17
N VAL A 62 17.14 -9.25 -14.36
CA VAL A 62 18.18 -10.28 -14.55
C VAL A 62 17.71 -11.68 -14.13
N ALA A 63 17.10 -11.83 -12.94
CA ALA A 63 16.72 -13.14 -12.41
C ALA A 63 15.39 -13.67 -12.98
N GLY A 64 14.55 -12.79 -13.52
CA GLY A 64 13.24 -13.13 -14.05
C GLY A 64 12.20 -13.54 -13.00
N LEU A 65 11.12 -14.16 -13.46
CA LEU A 65 9.98 -14.57 -12.62
C LEU A 65 10.11 -16.01 -12.13
N ALA A 66 9.65 -16.26 -10.89
CA ALA A 66 9.56 -17.61 -10.35
C ALA A 66 8.43 -18.42 -11.03
N PRO A 67 8.48 -19.78 -11.01
CA PRO A 67 7.50 -20.61 -11.73
C PRO A 67 6.06 -20.42 -11.24
N TYR A 68 5.84 -20.15 -9.95
CA TYR A 68 4.50 -19.86 -9.43
C TYR A 68 3.99 -18.48 -9.86
N GLU A 69 4.88 -17.52 -10.11
CA GLU A 69 4.55 -16.17 -10.57
C GLU A 69 4.15 -16.19 -12.04
N LYS A 70 4.87 -16.96 -12.87
CA LYS A 70 4.52 -17.21 -14.28
C LYS A 70 3.10 -17.78 -14.41
N ARG A 71 2.76 -18.79 -13.61
CA ARG A 71 1.41 -19.38 -13.58
C ARG A 71 0.33 -18.37 -13.14
N ILE A 72 0.64 -17.46 -12.23
CA ILE A 72 -0.31 -16.41 -11.83
C ILE A 72 -0.50 -15.42 -12.98
N VAL A 73 0.56 -15.01 -13.67
CA VAL A 73 0.49 -14.14 -14.85
C VAL A 73 -0.34 -14.77 -15.96
N GLU A 74 -0.19 -16.07 -16.23
CA GLU A 74 -1.03 -16.81 -17.18
C GLU A 74 -2.52 -16.77 -16.79
N LEU A 75 -2.85 -17.01 -15.52
CA LEU A 75 -4.22 -16.92 -15.04
C LEU A 75 -4.80 -15.50 -15.14
N LEU A 76 -3.96 -14.48 -14.94
CA LEU A 76 -4.34 -13.08 -15.10
C LEU A 76 -4.54 -12.70 -16.57
N LYS A 77 -3.78 -13.27 -17.51
CA LYS A 77 -4.00 -13.09 -18.96
C LYS A 77 -5.37 -13.60 -19.40
N VAL A 78 -5.82 -14.72 -18.85
CA VAL A 78 -7.12 -15.35 -19.15
C VAL A 78 -8.28 -14.67 -18.38
N GLY A 79 -8.00 -13.70 -17.50
CA GLY A 79 -9.03 -13.01 -16.70
C GLY A 79 -9.57 -13.82 -15.51
N LYS A 80 -8.92 -14.93 -15.12
CA LYS A 80 -9.34 -15.81 -14.01
C LYS A 80 -8.79 -15.34 -12.66
N ASP A 81 -9.17 -14.13 -12.26
CA ASP A 81 -8.65 -13.44 -11.07
C ASP A 81 -8.86 -14.17 -9.74
N LYS A 82 -10.05 -14.74 -9.53
CA LYS A 82 -10.38 -15.52 -8.31
C LYS A 82 -9.49 -16.75 -8.19
N ARG A 83 -9.17 -17.40 -9.32
CA ARG A 83 -8.28 -18.56 -9.38
C ARG A 83 -6.83 -18.16 -9.15
N ALA A 84 -6.39 -17.03 -9.72
CA ALA A 84 -5.07 -16.44 -9.47
C ALA A 84 -4.87 -16.15 -7.97
N LEU A 85 -5.86 -15.54 -7.31
CA LEU A 85 -5.83 -15.30 -5.86
C LEU A 85 -5.77 -16.58 -5.04
N LYS A 86 -6.50 -17.63 -5.44
CA LYS A 86 -6.45 -18.94 -4.75
C LYS A 86 -5.06 -19.57 -4.84
N VAL A 87 -4.42 -19.49 -6.00
CA VAL A 87 -3.04 -19.97 -6.20
C VAL A 87 -2.04 -19.14 -5.38
N ALA A 88 -2.15 -17.81 -5.41
CA ALA A 88 -1.28 -16.91 -4.66
C ALA A 88 -1.42 -17.13 -3.14
N LYS A 89 -2.65 -17.24 -2.61
CA LYS A 89 -2.90 -17.55 -1.20
C LYS A 89 -2.32 -18.92 -0.81
N ARG A 90 -2.48 -19.95 -1.66
CA ARG A 90 -1.92 -21.28 -1.38
C ARG A 90 -0.39 -21.28 -1.32
N LYS A 91 0.28 -20.40 -2.08
CA LYS A 91 1.75 -20.29 -2.11
C LYS A 91 2.32 -19.36 -1.03
N LEU A 92 1.63 -18.26 -0.70
CA LEU A 92 2.11 -17.23 0.24
C LEU A 92 1.49 -17.33 1.65
N GLY A 93 0.47 -18.16 1.82
CA GLY A 93 -0.26 -18.41 3.07
C GLY A 93 -1.42 -17.42 3.30
N THR A 94 -1.10 -16.13 3.45
CA THR A 94 -2.11 -15.13 3.86
C THR A 94 -2.79 -14.43 2.68
N HIS A 95 -4.04 -14.00 2.90
CA HIS A 95 -4.82 -13.31 1.88
C HIS A 95 -4.24 -11.94 1.52
N LEU A 96 -3.73 -11.19 2.51
CA LEU A 96 -3.11 -9.89 2.28
C LEU A 96 -1.86 -9.99 1.40
N ARG A 97 -1.00 -10.98 1.65
CA ARG A 97 0.18 -11.24 0.81
C ARG A 97 -0.22 -11.69 -0.60
N GLY A 98 -1.24 -12.54 -0.71
CA GLY A 98 -1.82 -12.95 -2.00
C GLY A 98 -2.32 -11.77 -2.84
N LYS A 99 -3.06 -10.84 -2.23
CA LYS A 99 -3.54 -9.61 -2.89
C LYS A 99 -2.38 -8.73 -3.36
N ARG A 100 -1.42 -8.44 -2.47
CA ARG A 100 -0.22 -7.65 -2.80
C ARG A 100 0.55 -8.25 -3.99
N LYS A 101 0.70 -9.58 -4.00
CA LYS A 101 1.43 -10.26 -5.09
C LYS A 101 0.66 -10.24 -6.41
N ARG A 102 -0.66 -10.38 -6.37
CA ARG A 102 -1.51 -10.23 -7.57
C ARG A 102 -1.40 -8.82 -8.15
N GLU A 103 -1.45 -7.78 -7.32
CA GLU A 103 -1.32 -6.40 -7.75
C GLU A 103 0.05 -6.11 -8.36
N GLU A 104 1.12 -6.64 -7.77
CA GLU A 104 2.48 -6.54 -8.33
C GLU A 104 2.56 -7.18 -9.73
N LEU A 105 2.05 -8.40 -9.90
CA LEU A 105 2.09 -9.12 -11.18
C LEU A 105 1.18 -8.46 -12.23
N ALA A 106 0.02 -7.95 -11.84
CA ALA A 106 -0.85 -7.17 -12.71
C ALA A 106 -0.18 -5.86 -13.15
N GLY A 107 0.57 -5.21 -12.25
CA GLY A 107 1.38 -4.03 -12.56
C GLY A 107 2.47 -4.32 -13.60
N LEU A 108 3.17 -5.45 -13.47
CA LEU A 108 4.16 -5.89 -14.47
C LEU A 108 3.53 -6.12 -15.84
N MET A 109 2.36 -6.77 -15.90
CA MET A 109 1.63 -6.97 -17.15
C MET A 109 1.25 -5.64 -17.83
N ARG A 110 0.84 -4.63 -17.05
CA ARG A 110 0.54 -3.30 -17.57
C ARG A 110 1.78 -2.59 -18.10
N LYS A 111 2.93 -2.76 -17.45
CA LYS A 111 4.21 -2.18 -17.90
C LYS A 111 4.69 -2.76 -19.22
N GLY A 112 4.49 -4.07 -19.45
CA GLY A 112 4.92 -4.75 -20.68
C GLY A 112 3.93 -4.69 -21.86
N LYS A 113 2.72 -4.14 -21.68
CA LYS A 113 1.74 -3.90 -22.76
C LYS A 113 1.88 -2.52 -23.41
N LYS A 114 2.87 -1.74 -22.99
CA LYS A 114 3.18 -0.41 -23.49
C LYS A 114 4.42 -0.48 -24.35
#